data_AF-A0A6S4HH23-F1
#
_entry.id   AF-A0A6S4HH23-F1
#
_cell.length_a   1.000
_cell.length_b   1.000
_cell.length_c   1.000
_cell.angle_alpha   90.00
_cell.angle_beta   90.00
_cell.angle_gamma   90.00
#
_symmetry.space_group_name_H-M   'P 1'
#
loop_
_entity.id
_entity.type
_entity.pdbx_description
1 polymer ?
#
loop_
_entity_poly.entity_id
_entity_poly.type
_entity_poly.pdbx_seq_one_letter_code
_entity_poly.pdbx_strand_id
1 'polypeptide(L)'
;LKLRPISFSNSSCYLPPLRCPAVAHFEPSDNRPECYLIHGGRTPNNELSPSLYMLSVDSRGCNRKVTLQCQEKELIGETPSARYGHTISVIHSRGKTACVLFGGRSYMPPTERTTENWNSVVDCPPQVFLIDLEFGCCTAHTLPELTDGQSFHVALAREDCVYFLGGHILNSDYRPPRLIRLRVELLLGRPVMTCNVLQEGLAITSAIITPIGCHEYIIIGGYQSETQKRMECTYVGIDDVGVHMEPRDPPQWTSEISHSRIWFGGSLGKGSALVAVPSEGNPAPPEAYHFYQVSFQQEREGEETTQGCSQESNDLEDSAPLEDSEELYFGREPHELEYSSDGDGDTYNEEDEEDESQTGYWIKCCLTCQLDPNTWEPYYSTELTRPAMIFCSTGEGGHWVHARCMELSES
;
A
#
# COMPACT_ATOMS: atom_id res chain seq x y z
N LEU A 1 16.02 8.90 7.57
CA LEU A 1 14.64 8.48 7.95
C LEU A 1 14.67 8.00 9.39
N LYS A 2 13.67 8.35 10.21
CA LYS A 2 13.48 7.76 11.54
C LYS A 2 12.30 6.79 11.45
N LEU A 3 12.47 5.57 11.95
CA LEU A 3 11.41 4.56 12.02
C LEU A 3 11.14 4.26 13.49
N ARG A 4 9.86 4.26 13.87
CA ARG A 4 9.42 3.91 15.23
C ARG A 4 8.71 2.55 15.18
N PRO A 5 8.97 1.63 16.11
CA PRO A 5 8.15 0.42 16.24
C PRO A 5 6.69 0.78 16.51
N ILE A 6 5.78 -0.03 15.97
CA ILE A 6 4.33 0.07 16.18
C ILE A 6 3.86 -1.26 16.74
N SER A 7 3.03 -1.21 17.78
CA SER A 7 2.51 -2.40 18.45
C SER A 7 1.18 -2.84 17.85
N PHE A 8 0.92 -4.15 17.90
CA PHE A 8 -0.39 -4.72 17.59
C PHE A 8 -1.23 -4.91 18.86
N SER A 9 -2.55 -4.84 18.74
CA SER A 9 -3.46 -5.17 19.82
C SER A 9 -3.51 -6.67 20.05
N ASN A 10 -3.90 -7.09 21.26
CA ASN A 10 -3.94 -8.51 21.67
C ASN A 10 -4.86 -9.39 20.80
N SER A 11 -5.81 -8.78 20.10
CA SER A 11 -6.74 -9.48 19.20
C SER A 11 -6.22 -9.61 17.76
N SER A 12 -5.01 -9.11 17.50
CA SER A 12 -4.43 -9.14 16.15
C SER A 12 -3.89 -10.52 15.79
N CYS A 13 -4.09 -10.90 14.54
CA CYS A 13 -3.36 -11.99 13.92
C CYS A 13 -1.94 -11.57 13.51
N TYR A 14 -1.07 -12.56 13.29
CA TYR A 14 0.26 -12.32 12.76
C TYR A 14 0.21 -11.96 11.26
N LEU A 15 0.77 -10.81 10.91
CA LEU A 15 1.01 -10.39 9.53
C LEU A 15 2.49 -10.60 9.18
N PRO A 16 2.85 -11.56 8.31
CA PRO A 16 4.22 -11.69 7.85
C PRO A 16 4.67 -10.43 7.08
N PRO A 17 5.98 -10.11 7.04
CA PRO A 17 6.48 -9.07 6.15
C PRO A 17 6.31 -9.48 4.68
N LEU A 18 5.35 -8.86 4.00
CA LEU A 18 4.99 -9.19 2.61
C LEU A 18 5.67 -8.23 1.64
N ARG A 19 6.36 -8.77 0.64
CA ARG A 19 6.90 -8.01 -0.49
C ARG A 19 5.93 -8.04 -1.66
N CYS A 20 5.66 -6.87 -2.23
CA CYS A 20 4.70 -6.67 -3.33
C CYS A 20 3.29 -7.26 -3.08
N PRO A 21 2.68 -7.08 -1.89
CA PRO A 21 1.27 -7.38 -1.72
C PRO A 21 0.40 -6.40 -2.53
N ALA A 22 -0.84 -6.77 -2.78
CA ALA A 22 -1.84 -5.78 -3.21
C ALA A 22 -2.37 -5.05 -1.97
N VAL A 23 -2.43 -3.72 -2.06
CA VAL A 23 -2.89 -2.86 -0.96
C VAL A 23 -4.02 -1.96 -1.46
N ALA A 24 -5.11 -1.89 -0.70
CA ALA A 24 -6.17 -0.91 -0.93
C ALA A 24 -6.49 -0.18 0.37
N HIS A 25 -6.78 1.11 0.24
CA HIS A 25 -7.38 1.91 1.29
C HIS A 25 -8.90 1.68 1.28
N PHE A 26 -9.46 1.35 2.43
CA PHE A 26 -10.89 1.23 2.65
C PHE A 26 -11.32 2.43 3.50
N GLU A 27 -12.02 3.34 2.85
CA GLU A 27 -12.51 4.57 3.47
C GLU A 27 -13.50 4.27 4.61
N PRO A 28 -13.54 5.13 5.64
CA PRO A 28 -14.51 4.97 6.71
C PRO A 28 -15.94 5.09 6.18
N SER A 29 -16.84 4.30 6.73
CA SER A 29 -18.29 4.37 6.48
C SER A 29 -19.05 4.29 7.81
N ASP A 30 -20.33 4.65 7.83
CA ASP A 30 -21.14 4.79 9.06
C ASP A 30 -21.04 3.62 10.05
N ASN A 31 -20.74 2.41 9.57
CA ASN A 31 -20.62 1.19 10.39
C ASN A 31 -19.22 0.55 10.41
N ARG A 32 -18.22 1.11 9.72
CA ARG A 32 -16.87 0.51 9.65
C ARG A 32 -15.77 1.58 9.70
N PRO A 33 -14.79 1.45 10.61
CA PRO A 33 -13.66 2.35 10.63
C PRO A 33 -12.82 2.21 9.36
N GLU A 34 -12.03 3.24 9.09
CA GLU A 34 -10.98 3.22 8.07
C GLU A 34 -10.03 2.02 8.28
N CYS A 35 -9.70 1.30 7.22
CA CYS A 35 -8.71 0.23 7.27
C CYS A 35 -7.94 0.08 5.95
N TYR A 36 -6.83 -0.63 6.00
CA TYR A 36 -6.09 -1.06 4.82
C TYR A 36 -6.30 -2.53 4.57
N LEU A 37 -6.62 -2.88 3.33
CA LEU A 37 -6.68 -4.25 2.86
C LEU A 37 -5.31 -4.64 2.31
N ILE A 38 -4.78 -5.77 2.75
CA ILE A 38 -3.49 -6.30 2.30
C ILE A 38 -3.72 -7.73 1.83
N HIS A 39 -3.57 -8.01 0.54
CA HIS A 39 -3.75 -9.34 -0.02
C HIS A 39 -2.46 -9.86 -0.64
N GLY A 40 -2.10 -11.09 -0.29
CA GLY A 40 -1.01 -11.85 -0.89
C GLY A 40 0.37 -11.20 -0.73
N GLY A 41 1.24 -11.35 -1.73
CA GLY A 41 2.63 -10.94 -1.64
C GLY A 41 3.57 -12.08 -1.23
N ARG A 42 4.88 -11.79 -1.25
CA ARG A 42 5.94 -12.76 -0.97
C ARG A 42 6.44 -12.63 0.46
N THR A 43 6.45 -13.75 1.19
CA THR A 43 7.02 -13.83 2.54
C THR A 43 8.55 -13.72 2.51
N PRO A 44 9.22 -13.58 3.67
CA PRO A 44 10.68 -13.65 3.76
C PRO A 44 11.27 -14.96 3.22
N ASN A 45 10.54 -16.08 3.35
CA ASN A 45 10.92 -17.38 2.82
C ASN A 45 10.61 -17.56 1.33
N ASN A 46 10.20 -16.48 0.64
CA ASN A 46 9.73 -16.49 -0.75
C ASN A 46 8.47 -17.33 -0.99
N GLU A 47 7.70 -17.68 0.03
CA GLU A 47 6.37 -18.27 -0.16
C GLU A 47 5.39 -17.17 -0.60
N LEU A 48 4.31 -17.56 -1.28
CA LEU A 48 3.24 -16.63 -1.64
C LEU A 48 2.11 -16.77 -0.64
N SER A 49 1.72 -15.67 -0.02
CA SER A 49 0.52 -15.66 0.83
C SER A 49 -0.74 -15.66 -0.05
N PRO A 50 -1.75 -16.49 0.26
CA PRO A 50 -3.10 -16.36 -0.29
C PRO A 50 -4.01 -15.48 0.58
N SER A 51 -3.55 -15.07 1.76
CA SER A 51 -4.39 -14.45 2.79
C SER A 51 -4.75 -13.00 2.47
N LEU A 52 -5.93 -12.59 2.93
CA LEU A 52 -6.38 -11.20 2.99
C LEU A 52 -6.34 -10.73 4.44
N TYR A 53 -5.66 -9.62 4.69
CA TYR A 53 -5.57 -8.99 5.99
C TYR A 53 -6.26 -7.63 5.97
N MET A 54 -6.95 -7.30 7.06
CA MET A 54 -7.52 -6.00 7.34
C MET A 54 -6.72 -5.35 8.46
N LEU A 55 -6.10 -4.21 8.16
CA LEU A 55 -5.24 -3.47 9.07
C LEU A 55 -5.92 -2.14 9.44
N SER A 56 -6.33 -1.99 10.69
CA SER A 56 -7.00 -0.79 11.20
C SER A 56 -6.26 -0.21 12.40
N VAL A 57 -6.64 1.01 12.79
CA VAL A 57 -6.20 1.60 14.06
C VAL A 57 -7.09 1.05 15.17
N ASP A 58 -6.47 0.43 16.18
CA ASP A 58 -7.15 -0.09 17.37
C ASP A 58 -7.36 1.02 18.41
N SER A 59 -6.26 1.68 18.77
CA SER A 59 -6.24 2.70 19.81
C SER A 59 -5.11 3.69 19.57
N ARG A 60 -5.31 4.90 20.11
CA ARG A 60 -4.29 5.96 20.14
C ARG A 60 -3.98 6.24 21.62
N GLY A 61 -2.76 5.92 22.02
CA GLY A 61 -2.28 6.15 23.38
C GLY A 61 -1.66 7.52 23.56
N CYS A 62 -1.09 7.76 24.75
CA CYS A 62 -0.29 8.95 25.04
C CYS A 62 0.92 9.08 24.09
N ASN A 63 1.50 10.27 23.97
CA ASN A 63 2.69 10.55 23.15
C ASN A 63 2.57 10.11 21.67
N ARG A 64 1.37 10.25 21.09
CA ARG A 64 1.08 9.84 19.71
C ARG A 64 1.38 8.35 19.44
N LYS A 65 1.38 7.50 20.48
CA LYS A 65 1.50 6.04 20.31
C LYS A 65 0.25 5.53 19.60
N VAL A 66 0.46 4.69 18.59
CA VAL A 66 -0.63 4.08 17.81
C VAL A 66 -0.51 2.59 17.99
N THR A 67 -1.62 1.95 18.33
CA THR A 67 -1.76 0.50 18.33
C THR A 67 -2.61 0.12 17.13
N LEU A 68 -2.13 -0.84 16.35
CA LEU A 68 -2.84 -1.34 15.17
C LEU A 68 -3.60 -2.63 15.52
N GLN A 69 -4.67 -2.91 14.78
CA GLN A 69 -5.33 -4.20 14.78
C GLN A 69 -5.17 -4.83 13.40
N CYS A 70 -4.70 -6.08 13.36
CA CYS A 70 -4.62 -6.86 12.13
C CYS A 70 -5.56 -8.06 12.21
N GLN A 71 -6.52 -8.17 11.30
CA GLN A 71 -7.44 -9.30 11.23
C GLN A 71 -7.28 -10.02 9.90
N GLU A 72 -7.08 -11.34 9.94
CA GLU A 72 -7.13 -12.17 8.74
C GLU A 72 -8.60 -12.39 8.37
N LYS A 73 -8.96 -11.99 7.15
CA LYS A 73 -10.29 -12.23 6.59
C LYS A 73 -10.27 -13.54 5.83
N GLU A 74 -11.02 -14.51 6.33
CA GLU A 74 -11.25 -15.77 5.61
C GLU A 74 -11.97 -15.49 4.29
N LEU A 75 -11.43 -16.05 3.21
CA LEU A 75 -11.99 -15.98 1.87
C LEU A 75 -12.58 -17.34 1.49
N ILE A 76 -13.80 -17.35 0.98
CA ILE A 76 -14.54 -18.55 0.60
C ILE A 76 -15.08 -18.44 -0.83
N GLY A 77 -15.36 -19.58 -1.48
CA GLY A 77 -15.85 -19.61 -2.86
C GLY A 77 -14.71 -19.72 -3.87
N GLU A 78 -14.77 -18.94 -4.95
CA GLU A 78 -13.76 -18.96 -6.02
C GLU A 78 -12.60 -18.02 -5.66
N THR A 79 -11.78 -18.44 -4.69
CA THR A 79 -10.69 -17.62 -4.16
C THR A 79 -9.53 -17.48 -5.15
N PRO A 80 -8.84 -16.32 -5.19
CA PRO A 80 -7.64 -16.17 -5.99
C PRO A 80 -6.51 -17.04 -5.45
N SER A 81 -5.74 -17.65 -6.34
CA SER A 81 -4.48 -18.30 -5.99
C SER A 81 -3.49 -17.32 -5.35
N ALA A 82 -2.59 -17.85 -4.50
CA ALA A 82 -1.50 -17.09 -3.91
C ALA A 82 -0.64 -16.40 -4.98
N ARG A 83 -0.46 -15.08 -4.84
CA ARG A 83 0.11 -14.21 -5.89
C ARG A 83 0.72 -12.93 -5.32
N TYR A 84 1.51 -12.24 -6.13
CA TYR A 84 2.11 -10.95 -5.82
C TYR A 84 2.14 -10.04 -7.05
N GLY A 85 2.30 -8.73 -6.84
CA GLY A 85 2.31 -7.76 -7.95
C GLY A 85 0.96 -7.64 -8.67
N HIS A 86 -0.12 -8.08 -8.03
CA HIS A 86 -1.50 -7.80 -8.43
C HIS A 86 -2.00 -6.52 -7.74
N THR A 87 -3.20 -6.09 -8.10
CA THR A 87 -3.88 -4.98 -7.42
C THR A 87 -5.18 -5.45 -6.79
N ILE A 88 -5.58 -4.75 -5.73
CA ILE A 88 -6.90 -4.83 -5.12
C ILE A 88 -7.43 -3.40 -5.01
N SER A 89 -8.72 -3.20 -5.25
CA SER A 89 -9.36 -1.88 -5.16
C SER A 89 -10.75 -2.02 -4.59
N VAL A 90 -11.18 -1.05 -3.78
CA VAL A 90 -12.52 -0.99 -3.21
C VAL A 90 -13.43 -0.24 -4.18
N ILE A 91 -14.62 -0.78 -4.43
CA ILE A 91 -15.64 -0.15 -5.27
C ILE A 91 -16.95 -0.01 -4.49
N HIS A 92 -17.71 1.00 -4.86
CA HIS A 92 -19.02 1.32 -4.30
C HIS A 92 -20.06 1.36 -5.42
N SER A 93 -21.07 0.52 -5.34
CA SER A 93 -22.12 0.45 -6.34
C SER A 93 -23.49 0.25 -5.68
N ARG A 94 -24.42 1.17 -5.93
CA ARG A 94 -25.81 1.10 -5.44
C ARG A 94 -25.92 0.88 -3.92
N GLY A 95 -25.06 1.56 -3.15
CA GLY A 95 -25.02 1.45 -1.69
C GLY A 95 -24.36 0.19 -1.15
N LYS A 96 -23.73 -0.62 -2.01
CA LYS A 96 -22.95 -1.81 -1.61
C LYS A 96 -21.47 -1.58 -1.88
N THR A 97 -20.64 -2.22 -1.07
CA THR A 97 -19.18 -2.20 -1.21
C THR A 97 -18.64 -3.58 -1.55
N ALA A 98 -17.69 -3.65 -2.48
CA ALA A 98 -16.96 -4.87 -2.79
C ALA A 98 -15.51 -4.53 -3.12
N CYS A 99 -14.64 -5.54 -3.14
CA CYS A 99 -13.28 -5.39 -3.65
C CYS A 99 -13.13 -6.07 -5.00
N VAL A 100 -12.43 -5.40 -5.91
CA VAL A 100 -11.98 -5.94 -7.19
C VAL A 100 -10.52 -6.30 -7.06
N LEU A 101 -10.17 -7.55 -7.36
CA LEU A 101 -8.79 -8.03 -7.41
C LEU A 101 -8.45 -8.51 -8.83
N PHE A 102 -7.29 -8.09 -9.35
CA PHE A 102 -6.88 -8.40 -10.72
C PHE A 102 -5.36 -8.58 -10.90
N GLY A 103 -5.00 -9.54 -11.75
CA GLY A 103 -3.64 -9.79 -12.23
C GLY A 103 -2.69 -10.43 -11.21
N GLY A 104 -1.41 -10.12 -11.37
CA GLY A 104 -0.30 -10.60 -10.55
C GLY A 104 0.45 -11.79 -11.14
N ARG A 105 1.47 -12.21 -10.41
CA ARG A 105 2.29 -13.39 -10.69
C ARG A 105 2.19 -14.41 -9.59
N SER A 106 2.32 -15.67 -9.98
CA SER A 106 2.49 -16.80 -9.07
C SER A 106 3.68 -17.64 -9.50
N TYR A 107 4.10 -18.58 -8.65
CA TYR A 107 4.98 -19.64 -9.10
C TYR A 107 4.30 -20.52 -10.15
N MET A 108 5.11 -21.25 -10.90
CA MET A 108 4.61 -22.30 -11.79
C MET A 108 3.71 -23.29 -11.03
N PRO A 109 2.65 -23.82 -11.67
CA PRO A 109 1.79 -24.83 -11.06
C PRO A 109 2.59 -26.03 -10.55
N PRO A 110 2.17 -26.70 -9.46
CA PRO A 110 2.90 -27.83 -8.88
C PRO A 110 3.20 -28.96 -9.87
N THR A 111 2.38 -29.13 -10.91
CA THR A 111 2.56 -30.13 -11.96
C THR A 111 3.70 -29.84 -12.94
N GLU A 112 4.12 -28.57 -13.03
CA GLU A 112 5.18 -28.10 -13.94
C GLU A 112 6.41 -27.57 -13.18
N ARG A 113 6.30 -27.43 -11.86
CA ARG A 113 7.36 -26.91 -10.99
C ARG A 113 8.33 -28.03 -10.59
N THR A 114 9.57 -27.86 -10.96
CA THR A 114 10.73 -28.68 -10.62
C THR A 114 11.70 -27.88 -9.75
N THR A 115 12.74 -28.54 -9.26
CA THR A 115 13.81 -27.89 -8.49
C THR A 115 14.62 -26.92 -9.37
N GLU A 116 14.77 -27.20 -10.67
CA GLU A 116 15.47 -26.34 -11.63
C GLU A 116 14.71 -25.04 -11.94
N ASN A 117 13.38 -25.07 -11.96
CA ASN A 117 12.53 -23.91 -12.22
C ASN A 117 11.82 -23.43 -10.95
N TRP A 118 12.33 -23.79 -9.77
CA TRP A 118 11.62 -23.58 -8.50
C TRP A 118 11.19 -22.13 -8.27
N ASN A 119 12.04 -21.18 -8.67
CA ASN A 119 11.76 -19.74 -8.51
C ASN A 119 11.14 -19.09 -9.75
N SER A 120 10.86 -19.86 -10.80
CA SER A 120 10.21 -19.36 -12.01
C SER A 120 8.76 -18.99 -11.73
N VAL A 121 8.35 -17.86 -12.29
CA VAL A 121 7.02 -17.28 -12.11
C VAL A 121 6.30 -17.18 -13.45
N VAL A 122 4.98 -17.19 -13.38
CA VAL A 122 4.07 -16.97 -14.51
C VAL A 122 3.08 -15.89 -14.11
N ASP A 123 2.56 -15.13 -15.09
CA ASP A 123 1.41 -14.28 -14.79
C ASP A 123 0.19 -15.15 -14.50
N CYS A 124 -0.62 -14.75 -13.52
CA CYS A 124 -1.85 -15.45 -13.21
C CYS A 124 -2.85 -15.31 -14.38
N PRO A 125 -3.78 -16.29 -14.57
CA PRO A 125 -4.86 -16.15 -15.53
C PRO A 125 -5.60 -14.82 -15.36
N PRO A 126 -6.01 -14.13 -16.45
CA PRO A 126 -6.58 -12.79 -16.43
C PRO A 126 -8.04 -12.77 -15.97
N GLN A 127 -8.31 -13.34 -14.81
CA GLN A 127 -9.61 -13.34 -14.15
C GLN A 127 -9.71 -12.16 -13.18
N VAL A 128 -10.90 -11.58 -13.11
CA VAL A 128 -11.26 -10.56 -12.12
C VAL A 128 -11.97 -11.26 -10.96
N PHE A 129 -11.51 -11.00 -9.75
CA PHE A 129 -12.14 -11.51 -8.54
C PHE A 129 -12.96 -10.41 -7.88
N LEU A 130 -14.21 -10.69 -7.56
CA LEU A 130 -15.01 -9.87 -6.66
C LEU A 130 -15.04 -10.49 -5.28
N ILE A 131 -14.71 -9.68 -4.28
CA ILE A 131 -14.67 -10.08 -2.88
C ILE A 131 -15.69 -9.23 -2.11
N ASP A 132 -16.65 -9.91 -1.50
CA ASP A 132 -17.52 -9.32 -0.49
C ASP A 132 -16.81 -9.36 0.88
N LEU A 133 -16.50 -8.19 1.45
CA LEU A 133 -15.80 -8.11 2.73
C LEU A 133 -16.69 -8.42 3.94
N GLU A 134 -18.01 -8.40 3.81
CA GLU A 134 -18.92 -8.78 4.90
C GLU A 134 -18.82 -10.28 5.14
N PHE A 135 -18.99 -11.08 4.09
CA PHE A 135 -19.03 -12.54 4.21
C PHE A 135 -17.76 -13.26 3.79
N GLY A 136 -16.79 -12.56 3.18
CA GLY A 136 -15.58 -13.17 2.62
C GLY A 136 -15.82 -13.93 1.31
N CYS A 137 -16.99 -13.77 0.69
CA CYS A 137 -17.37 -14.48 -0.52
C CYS A 137 -16.60 -13.95 -1.74
N CYS A 138 -15.87 -14.86 -2.41
CA CYS A 138 -15.16 -14.60 -3.65
C CYS A 138 -15.89 -15.22 -4.85
N THR A 139 -15.98 -14.46 -5.94
CA THR A 139 -16.42 -14.94 -7.25
C THR A 139 -15.41 -14.55 -8.33
N ALA A 140 -15.12 -15.47 -9.24
CA ALA A 140 -14.15 -15.27 -10.31
C ALA A 140 -14.86 -15.04 -11.64
N HIS A 141 -14.44 -14.02 -12.38
CA HIS A 141 -15.07 -13.61 -13.63
C HIS A 141 -14.02 -13.54 -14.74
N THR A 142 -14.31 -14.26 -15.83
CA THR A 142 -13.49 -14.21 -17.05
C THR A 142 -14.14 -13.23 -18.01
N LEU A 143 -13.38 -12.23 -18.45
CA LEU A 143 -13.85 -11.16 -19.33
C LEU A 143 -13.16 -11.30 -20.68
N PRO A 144 -13.92 -11.30 -21.80
CA PRO A 144 -13.36 -11.58 -23.13
C PRO A 144 -12.32 -10.54 -23.58
N GLU A 145 -12.37 -9.32 -23.05
CA GLU A 145 -11.43 -8.25 -23.34
C GLU A 145 -10.06 -8.45 -22.66
N LEU A 146 -9.99 -9.31 -21.64
CA LEU A 146 -8.78 -9.60 -20.86
C LEU A 146 -8.18 -10.93 -21.31
N THR A 147 -7.34 -10.86 -22.34
CA THR A 147 -6.74 -12.05 -22.99
C THR A 147 -5.48 -12.56 -22.29
N ASP A 148 -4.71 -11.65 -21.71
CA ASP A 148 -3.37 -11.94 -21.17
C ASP A 148 -3.29 -11.54 -19.70
N GLY A 149 -2.64 -12.38 -18.91
CA GLY A 149 -2.26 -12.05 -17.54
C GLY A 149 -1.32 -10.84 -17.52
N GLN A 150 -1.45 -10.01 -16.51
CA GLN A 150 -0.56 -8.86 -16.31
C GLN A 150 -0.27 -8.60 -14.84
N SER A 151 0.89 -8.02 -14.57
CA SER A 151 1.40 -7.75 -13.22
C SER A 151 2.05 -6.37 -13.12
N PHE A 152 2.17 -5.84 -11.91
CA PHE A 152 2.76 -4.53 -11.61
C PHE A 152 2.11 -3.36 -12.34
N HIS A 153 0.81 -3.47 -12.61
CA HIS A 153 -0.01 -2.39 -13.13
C HIS A 153 -0.49 -1.48 -11.99
N VAL A 154 -0.90 -0.27 -12.36
CA VAL A 154 -1.58 0.68 -11.48
C VAL A 154 -3.08 0.39 -11.52
N ALA A 155 -3.76 0.48 -10.37
CA ALA A 155 -5.22 0.46 -10.29
C ALA A 155 -5.72 1.71 -9.55
N LEU A 156 -6.63 2.44 -10.17
CA LEU A 156 -7.31 3.60 -9.59
C LEU A 156 -8.81 3.30 -9.56
N ALA A 157 -9.45 3.45 -8.41
CA ALA A 157 -10.89 3.22 -8.28
C ALA A 157 -11.63 4.52 -8.00
N ARG A 158 -12.81 4.63 -8.61
CA ARG A 158 -13.78 5.69 -8.34
C ARG A 158 -15.17 5.07 -8.46
N GLU A 159 -15.94 5.15 -7.38
CA GLU A 159 -17.31 4.61 -7.32
C GLU A 159 -17.37 3.14 -7.78
N ASP A 160 -18.11 2.84 -8.85
CA ASP A 160 -18.32 1.50 -9.38
C ASP A 160 -17.30 1.09 -10.47
N CYS A 161 -16.26 1.90 -10.68
CA CYS A 161 -15.27 1.73 -11.73
C CYS A 161 -13.85 1.55 -11.17
N VAL A 162 -13.08 0.65 -11.79
CA VAL A 162 -11.63 0.51 -11.61
C VAL A 162 -10.93 0.70 -12.94
N TYR A 163 -9.88 1.52 -12.92
CA TYR A 163 -9.04 1.86 -14.07
C TYR A 163 -7.67 1.22 -13.88
N PHE A 164 -7.33 0.24 -14.70
CA PHE A 164 -6.00 -0.38 -14.71
C PHE A 164 -5.11 0.27 -15.77
N LEU A 165 -3.96 0.77 -15.34
CA LEU A 165 -2.98 1.44 -16.21
C LEU A 165 -1.66 0.68 -16.25
N GLY A 166 -1.13 0.51 -17.46
CA GLY A 166 0.14 -0.16 -17.71
C GLY A 166 0.13 -1.62 -17.27
N GLY A 167 1.23 -2.06 -16.66
CA GLY A 167 1.50 -3.44 -16.31
C GLY A 167 2.48 -4.12 -17.25
N HIS A 168 2.84 -5.33 -16.86
CA HIS A 168 3.76 -6.19 -17.58
C HIS A 168 3.10 -7.50 -17.93
N ILE A 169 3.17 -7.89 -19.19
CA ILE A 169 2.83 -9.23 -19.67
C ILE A 169 4.15 -10.00 -19.80
N LEU A 170 4.38 -10.95 -18.90
CA LEU A 170 5.62 -11.71 -18.75
C LEU A 170 5.93 -12.58 -19.97
N ASN A 171 4.93 -13.27 -20.52
CA ASN A 171 5.15 -14.20 -21.63
C ASN A 171 5.66 -13.52 -22.90
N SER A 172 5.26 -12.27 -23.14
CA SER A 172 5.67 -11.49 -24.30
C SER A 172 6.70 -10.40 -23.99
N ASP A 173 7.16 -10.30 -22.74
CA ASP A 173 8.03 -9.23 -22.24
C ASP A 173 7.54 -7.83 -22.68
N TYR A 174 6.25 -7.57 -22.47
CA TYR A 174 5.56 -6.42 -23.07
C TYR A 174 4.86 -5.57 -22.02
N ARG A 175 4.95 -4.24 -22.19
CA ARG A 175 4.25 -3.23 -21.39
C ARG A 175 3.20 -2.57 -22.26
N PRO A 176 1.92 -2.99 -22.19
CA PRO A 176 0.90 -2.46 -23.08
C PRO A 176 0.55 -1.00 -22.72
N PRO A 177 0.56 -0.05 -23.68
CA PRO A 177 0.09 1.32 -23.48
C PRO A 177 -1.44 1.38 -23.54
N ARG A 178 -2.12 0.51 -22.79
CA ARG A 178 -3.58 0.43 -22.74
C ARG A 178 -4.10 0.81 -21.37
N LEU A 179 -5.30 1.34 -21.36
CA LEU A 179 -6.09 1.62 -20.19
C LEU A 179 -7.28 0.66 -20.18
N ILE A 180 -7.46 -0.06 -19.09
CA ILE A 180 -8.58 -0.98 -18.93
C ILE A 180 -9.54 -0.35 -17.93
N ARG A 181 -10.75 -0.01 -18.38
CA ARG A 181 -11.84 0.41 -17.50
C ARG A 181 -12.73 -0.80 -17.23
N LEU A 182 -12.81 -1.19 -15.96
CA LEU A 182 -13.75 -2.19 -15.47
C LEU A 182 -14.83 -1.49 -14.66
N ARG A 183 -16.09 -1.61 -15.10
CA ARG A 183 -17.26 -1.17 -14.35
C ARG A 183 -17.96 -2.37 -13.74
N VAL A 184 -18.37 -2.28 -12.48
CA VAL A 184 -19.03 -3.35 -11.73
C VAL A 184 -20.29 -2.85 -11.04
N GLU A 185 -21.45 -3.33 -11.49
CA GLU A 185 -22.73 -3.02 -10.87
C GLU A 185 -23.18 -4.14 -9.92
N LEU A 186 -23.34 -3.81 -8.63
CA LEU A 186 -23.70 -4.76 -7.57
C LEU A 186 -25.23 -4.91 -7.42
N LEU A 187 -25.87 -5.57 -8.39
CA LEU A 187 -27.31 -5.87 -8.38
C LEU A 187 -27.71 -6.87 -7.28
N LEU A 188 -29.01 -7.06 -7.07
CA LEU A 188 -29.50 -8.18 -6.25
C LEU A 188 -29.30 -9.49 -7.02
N GLY A 189 -28.54 -10.42 -6.44
CA GLY A 189 -28.17 -11.69 -7.09
C GLY A 189 -26.78 -11.64 -7.72
N ARG A 190 -26.69 -11.37 -9.02
CA ARG A 190 -25.43 -11.44 -9.78
C ARG A 190 -24.90 -10.05 -10.13
N PRO A 191 -23.59 -9.78 -9.95
CA PRO A 191 -22.99 -8.53 -10.42
C PRO A 191 -22.96 -8.49 -11.94
N VAL A 192 -23.10 -7.29 -12.51
CA VAL A 192 -22.88 -7.03 -13.93
C VAL A 192 -21.51 -6.38 -14.09
N MET A 193 -20.68 -6.93 -14.97
CA MET A 193 -19.36 -6.37 -15.28
C MET A 193 -19.32 -5.92 -16.73
N THR A 194 -18.78 -4.73 -16.94
CA THR A 194 -18.47 -4.20 -18.27
C THR A 194 -16.99 -3.84 -18.32
N CYS A 195 -16.25 -4.39 -19.29
CA CYS A 195 -14.84 -4.11 -19.49
C CYS A 195 -14.64 -3.36 -20.80
N ASN A 196 -13.92 -2.25 -20.76
CA ASN A 196 -13.54 -1.50 -21.95
C ASN A 196 -12.03 -1.31 -21.96
N VAL A 197 -11.40 -1.67 -23.07
CA VAL A 197 -9.96 -1.47 -23.30
C VAL A 197 -9.78 -0.28 -24.22
N LEU A 198 -9.16 0.78 -23.69
CA LEU A 198 -8.87 2.03 -24.36
C LEU A 198 -7.38 2.05 -24.74
N GLN A 199 -7.06 2.53 -25.95
CA GLN A 199 -5.69 2.53 -26.48
C GLN A 199 -4.85 3.74 -26.04
N GLU A 200 -5.38 4.56 -25.14
CA GLU A 200 -4.76 5.81 -24.68
C GLU A 200 -4.15 5.64 -23.29
N GLY A 201 -3.41 4.55 -23.06
CA GLY A 201 -2.80 4.25 -21.76
C GLY A 201 -1.32 4.61 -21.65
N LEU A 202 -0.72 4.27 -20.51
CA LEU A 202 0.71 4.44 -20.24
C LEU A 202 1.42 3.07 -20.31
N ALA A 203 2.50 2.97 -21.10
CA ALA A 203 3.37 1.79 -21.09
C ALA A 203 4.34 1.84 -19.91
N ILE A 204 3.84 1.47 -18.72
CA ILE A 204 4.57 1.62 -17.45
C ILE A 204 4.37 0.42 -16.53
N THR A 205 5.35 0.13 -15.67
CA THR A 205 5.25 -0.90 -14.61
C THR A 205 5.82 -0.39 -13.30
N SER A 206 5.27 -0.87 -12.18
CA SER A 206 5.76 -0.58 -10.82
C SER A 206 5.86 0.92 -10.52
N ALA A 207 4.91 1.70 -11.05
CA ALA A 207 4.84 3.13 -10.82
C ALA A 207 4.31 3.44 -9.41
N ILE A 208 4.69 4.59 -8.89
CA ILE A 208 4.21 5.11 -7.61
C ILE A 208 3.07 6.09 -7.91
N ILE A 209 1.97 5.96 -7.16
CA ILE A 209 0.79 6.81 -7.30
C ILE A 209 0.67 7.63 -6.02
N THR A 210 0.62 8.95 -6.12
CA THR A 210 0.33 9.81 -4.96
C THR A 210 -0.93 10.64 -5.21
N PRO A 211 -1.92 10.61 -4.29
CA PRO A 211 -3.12 11.43 -4.43
C PRO A 211 -2.78 12.89 -4.14
N ILE A 212 -3.21 13.80 -5.01
CA ILE A 212 -3.05 15.26 -4.87
C ILE A 212 -4.37 15.99 -4.64
N GLY A 213 -5.50 15.32 -4.88
CA GLY A 213 -6.85 15.88 -4.75
C GLY A 213 -7.90 14.77 -4.69
N CYS A 214 -9.17 15.13 -4.86
CA CYS A 214 -10.27 14.17 -4.90
C CYS A 214 -10.31 13.47 -6.26
N HIS A 215 -10.00 12.17 -6.29
CA HIS A 215 -9.84 11.40 -7.53
C HIS A 215 -8.80 11.97 -8.50
N GLU A 216 -7.83 12.72 -7.97
CA GLU A 216 -6.71 13.29 -8.72
C GLU A 216 -5.38 12.76 -8.17
N TYR A 217 -4.53 12.29 -9.08
CA TYR A 217 -3.31 11.57 -8.75
C TYR A 217 -2.15 12.07 -9.60
N ILE A 218 -0.94 11.94 -9.06
CA ILE A 218 0.29 11.99 -9.85
C ILE A 218 0.88 10.58 -9.89
N ILE A 219 1.13 10.08 -11.09
CA ILE A 219 1.93 8.89 -11.34
C ILE A 219 3.38 9.32 -11.55
N ILE A 220 4.27 8.78 -10.72
CA ILE A 220 5.72 8.98 -10.84
C ILE A 220 6.45 7.65 -10.95
N GLY A 221 7.57 7.71 -11.66
CA GLY A 221 8.52 6.63 -11.73
C GLY A 221 7.99 5.35 -12.38
N GLY A 222 8.55 4.22 -11.95
CA GLY A 222 8.37 2.93 -12.62
C GLY A 222 9.30 2.74 -13.81
N TYR A 223 8.94 1.84 -14.71
CA TYR A 223 9.80 1.39 -15.82
C TYR A 223 9.03 1.39 -17.14
N GLN A 224 9.66 1.93 -18.20
CA GLN A 224 9.17 1.89 -19.59
C GLN A 224 9.66 0.62 -20.30
N SER A 225 10.81 0.08 -19.90
CA SER A 225 11.37 -1.19 -20.37
C SER A 225 12.26 -1.79 -19.28
N GLU A 226 12.77 -3.02 -19.49
CA GLU A 226 13.70 -3.69 -18.56
C GLU A 226 14.99 -2.91 -18.29
N THR A 227 15.38 -2.02 -19.21
CA THR A 227 16.61 -1.23 -19.12
C THR A 227 16.37 0.26 -18.92
N GLN A 228 15.11 0.72 -18.92
CA GLN A 228 14.78 2.14 -18.90
C GLN A 228 13.74 2.47 -17.82
N LYS A 229 14.19 3.22 -16.81
CA LYS A 229 13.31 3.86 -15.83
C LYS A 229 12.49 4.97 -16.49
N ARG A 230 11.28 5.19 -16.00
CA ARG A 230 10.43 6.29 -16.45
C ARG A 230 10.72 7.57 -15.66
N MET A 231 11.33 8.56 -16.28
CA MET A 231 11.68 9.82 -15.58
C MET A 231 10.58 10.88 -15.58
N GLU A 232 9.53 10.69 -16.39
CA GLU A 232 8.40 11.62 -16.53
C GLU A 232 7.36 11.46 -15.41
N CYS A 233 6.63 12.54 -15.11
CA CYS A 233 5.47 12.53 -14.24
C CYS A 233 4.18 12.68 -15.06
N THR A 234 3.08 12.08 -14.60
CA THR A 234 1.78 12.22 -15.26
C THR A 234 0.70 12.49 -14.24
N TYR A 235 -0.05 13.57 -14.46
CA TYR A 235 -1.30 13.82 -13.79
C TYR A 235 -2.39 12.88 -14.32
N VAL A 236 -3.19 12.36 -13.42
CA VAL A 236 -4.34 11.51 -13.71
C VAL A 236 -5.53 12.01 -12.91
N GLY A 237 -6.53 12.57 -13.60
CA GLY A 237 -7.82 12.95 -13.03
C GLY A 237 -8.90 11.95 -13.44
N ILE A 238 -9.79 11.59 -12.53
CA ILE A 238 -10.91 10.69 -12.82
C ILE A 238 -12.23 11.40 -12.52
N ASP A 239 -13.07 11.53 -13.54
CA ASP A 239 -14.40 12.15 -13.47
C ASP A 239 -15.49 11.19 -13.98
N ASP A 240 -16.70 11.70 -14.19
CA ASP A 240 -17.86 10.92 -14.62
C ASP A 240 -17.75 10.44 -16.08
N VAL A 241 -16.97 11.16 -16.90
CA VAL A 241 -16.74 10.81 -18.31
C VAL A 241 -15.71 9.68 -18.40
N GLY A 242 -14.64 9.77 -17.61
CA GLY A 242 -13.60 8.75 -17.56
C GLY A 242 -12.34 9.25 -16.88
N VAL A 243 -11.20 8.86 -17.45
CA VAL A 243 -9.88 9.24 -16.93
C VAL A 243 -9.19 10.17 -17.92
N HIS A 244 -8.61 11.24 -17.39
CA HIS A 244 -7.83 12.23 -18.12
C HIS A 244 -6.38 12.14 -17.69
N MET A 245 -5.48 12.12 -18.65
CA MET A 245 -4.05 11.99 -18.39
C MET A 245 -3.29 13.13 -19.05
N GLU A 246 -2.48 13.84 -18.25
CA GLU A 246 -1.70 14.98 -18.72
C GLU A 246 -0.24 14.82 -18.28
N PRO A 247 0.75 14.99 -19.17
CA PRO A 247 2.14 15.10 -18.78
C PRO A 247 2.33 16.25 -17.78
N ARG A 248 3.17 16.02 -16.76
CA ARG A 248 3.59 17.07 -15.81
C ARG A 248 5.10 17.16 -15.80
N ASP A 249 5.59 18.38 -15.58
CA ASP A 249 7.02 18.61 -15.48
C ASP A 249 7.61 17.75 -14.36
N PRO A 250 8.63 16.93 -14.66
CA PRO A 250 9.27 16.12 -13.65
C PRO A 250 10.09 17.00 -12.70
N PRO A 251 10.30 16.56 -11.44
CA PRO A 251 11.27 17.21 -10.58
C PRO A 251 12.67 17.16 -11.22
N GLN A 252 13.56 18.06 -10.81
CA GLN A 252 14.96 17.98 -11.22
C GLN A 252 15.63 16.78 -10.56
N TRP A 253 15.63 15.64 -11.25
CA TRP A 253 16.23 14.41 -10.78
C TRP A 253 17.73 14.58 -10.58
N THR A 254 18.22 14.14 -9.42
CA THR A 254 19.66 14.12 -9.16
C THR A 254 20.37 13.19 -10.13
N SER A 255 21.68 13.39 -10.30
CA SER A 255 22.52 12.48 -11.09
C SER A 255 22.43 11.04 -10.57
N GLU A 256 22.33 10.88 -9.26
CA GLU A 256 22.22 9.57 -8.62
C GLU A 256 20.93 8.83 -9.03
N ILE A 257 19.77 9.49 -8.93
CA ILE A 257 18.49 8.89 -9.38
C ILE A 257 18.50 8.62 -10.88
N SER A 258 19.05 9.57 -11.66
CA SER A 258 19.06 9.48 -13.12
C SER A 258 19.89 8.29 -13.60
N HIS A 259 21.10 8.09 -13.05
CA HIS A 259 22.02 7.03 -13.46
C HIS A 259 21.76 5.69 -12.77
N SER A 260 21.03 5.65 -11.65
CA SER A 260 20.72 4.39 -10.98
C SER A 260 19.92 3.46 -11.90
N ARG A 261 20.26 2.17 -11.93
CA ARG A 261 19.53 1.21 -12.79
C ARG A 261 18.10 0.96 -12.30
N ILE A 262 17.89 0.98 -10.99
CA ILE A 262 16.61 0.65 -10.36
C ILE A 262 16.20 1.70 -9.35
N TRP A 263 14.90 1.79 -9.13
CA TRP A 263 14.32 2.52 -8.02
C TRP A 263 13.06 1.79 -7.52
N PHE A 264 12.65 2.14 -6.32
CA PHE A 264 11.37 1.73 -5.77
C PHE A 264 10.91 2.80 -4.78
N GLY A 265 9.68 2.70 -4.33
CA GLY A 265 9.14 3.70 -3.44
C GLY A 265 7.67 3.48 -3.15
N GLY A 266 7.08 4.47 -2.50
CA GLY A 266 5.68 4.45 -2.12
C GLY A 266 5.16 5.87 -1.88
N SER A 267 3.85 6.00 -1.91
CA SER A 267 3.17 7.24 -1.55
C SER A 267 3.34 7.52 -0.07
N LEU A 268 3.60 8.79 0.28
CA LEU A 268 3.48 9.29 1.65
C LEU A 268 2.11 9.94 1.88
N GLY A 269 1.23 9.94 0.86
CA GLY A 269 -0.03 10.68 0.84
C GLY A 269 0.18 12.18 0.60
N LYS A 270 -0.93 12.90 0.41
CA LYS A 270 -0.96 14.38 0.28
C LYS A 270 0.05 14.92 -0.73
N GLY A 271 0.07 14.34 -1.93
CA GLY A 271 0.95 14.74 -3.02
C GLY A 271 2.44 14.45 -2.79
N SER A 272 2.79 13.67 -1.78
CA SER A 272 4.18 13.31 -1.49
C SER A 272 4.46 11.83 -1.75
N ALA A 273 5.70 11.51 -2.11
CA ALA A 273 6.18 10.16 -2.34
C ALA A 273 7.63 10.01 -1.86
N LEU A 274 7.96 8.82 -1.38
CA LEU A 274 9.33 8.43 -1.04
C LEU A 274 9.88 7.55 -2.15
N VAL A 275 11.08 7.89 -2.65
CA VAL A 275 11.82 7.14 -3.67
C VAL A 275 13.15 6.71 -3.08
N ALA A 276 13.56 5.47 -3.37
CA ALA A 276 14.83 4.91 -2.94
C ALA A 276 15.61 4.38 -4.15
N VAL A 277 16.92 4.58 -4.13
CA VAL A 277 17.88 4.03 -5.11
C VAL A 277 19.02 3.32 -4.37
N PRO A 278 19.55 2.21 -4.91
CA PRO A 278 20.66 1.49 -4.29
C PRO A 278 21.94 2.32 -4.32
N SER A 279 22.69 2.26 -3.22
CA SER A 279 24.03 2.85 -3.12
C SER A 279 25.05 1.93 -3.79
N GLU A 280 25.82 2.44 -4.74
CA GLU A 280 26.90 1.69 -5.40
C GLU A 280 28.27 2.09 -4.83
N GLY A 281 29.13 1.12 -4.52
CA GLY A 281 30.48 1.36 -4.03
C GLY A 281 31.28 0.08 -3.76
N ASN A 282 32.60 0.16 -3.90
CA ASN A 282 33.53 -0.89 -3.49
C ASN A 282 34.64 -0.27 -2.61
N PRO A 283 34.67 -0.54 -1.28
CA PRO A 283 33.84 -1.49 -0.55
C PRO A 283 32.36 -1.09 -0.45
N ALA A 284 31.51 -2.06 -0.13
CA ALA A 284 30.06 -1.82 0.02
C ALA A 284 29.81 -0.70 1.04
N PRO A 285 29.06 0.36 0.67
CA PRO A 285 28.76 1.43 1.58
C PRO A 285 27.93 0.92 2.78
N PRO A 286 28.05 1.56 3.96
CA PRO A 286 27.30 1.18 5.16
C PRO A 286 25.78 1.41 4.97
N GLU A 287 25.41 2.39 4.14
CA GLU A 287 24.05 2.64 3.72
C GLU A 287 23.80 1.92 2.38
N ALA A 288 22.80 1.04 2.35
CA ALA A 288 22.48 0.26 1.15
C ALA A 288 21.61 1.04 0.14
N TYR A 289 20.92 2.10 0.60
CA TYR A 289 20.00 2.89 -0.20
C TYR A 289 20.05 4.36 0.18
N HIS A 290 19.95 5.22 -0.82
CA HIS A 290 19.66 6.64 -0.64
C HIS A 290 18.17 6.90 -0.83
N PHE A 291 17.60 7.72 0.04
CA PHE A 291 16.17 8.01 0.08
C PHE A 291 15.90 9.47 -0.25
N TYR A 292 14.89 9.68 -1.08
CA TYR A 292 14.49 10.97 -1.63
C TYR A 292 12.99 11.16 -1.44
N GLN A 293 12.57 12.33 -0.96
CA GLN A 293 11.17 12.71 -0.93
C GLN A 293 10.85 13.62 -2.12
N VAL A 294 9.80 13.28 -2.86
CA VAL A 294 9.24 14.09 -3.94
C VAL A 294 7.89 14.60 -3.49
N SER A 295 7.61 15.89 -3.69
CA SER A 295 6.37 16.54 -3.28
C SER A 295 5.78 17.34 -4.43
N PHE A 296 4.47 17.18 -4.66
CA PHE A 296 3.68 17.91 -5.64
C PHE A 296 2.76 18.86 -4.88
N GLN A 297 3.01 20.17 -4.97
CA GLN A 297 2.13 21.19 -4.38
C GLN A 297 1.00 21.50 -5.36
N GLN A 298 -0.21 21.63 -4.83
CA GLN A 298 -1.29 22.33 -5.53
C GLN A 298 -0.97 23.82 -5.38
N GLU A 299 -0.78 24.56 -6.48
CA GLU A 299 -0.78 26.01 -6.42
C GLU A 299 -2.13 26.43 -5.84
N ARG A 300 -2.16 26.80 -4.55
CA ARG A 300 -3.25 27.60 -4.03
C ARG A 300 -3.12 28.95 -4.72
N GLU A 301 -3.97 29.21 -5.70
CA GLU A 301 -4.22 30.57 -6.17
C GLU A 301 -4.52 31.46 -4.94
N GLY A 302 -3.70 32.49 -4.74
CA GLY A 302 -3.98 33.58 -3.81
C GLY A 302 -3.41 33.46 -2.41
N GLU A 303 -2.07 33.45 -2.27
CA GLU A 303 -1.52 34.29 -1.19
C GLU A 303 -1.73 35.74 -1.63
N GLU A 304 -2.87 36.31 -1.23
CA GLU A 304 -3.01 37.76 -1.16
C GLU A 304 -1.81 38.26 -0.34
N THR A 305 -0.91 38.91 -1.06
CA THR A 305 0.16 39.73 -0.51
C THR A 305 -0.49 40.94 0.16
N THR A 306 -1.11 40.74 1.32
CA THR A 306 -1.56 41.83 2.19
C THR A 306 -0.34 42.39 2.91
N GLN A 307 0.36 43.32 2.25
CA GLN A 307 1.12 44.33 2.97
C GLN A 307 1.22 45.64 2.16
N GLY A 308 0.46 46.63 2.63
CA GLY A 308 0.72 48.04 2.37
C GLY A 308 -0.51 48.81 1.90
N CYS A 309 -1.28 49.39 2.82
CA CYS A 309 -1.48 50.84 2.89
C CYS A 309 -2.43 51.24 4.02
N SER A 310 -2.10 52.39 4.61
CA SER A 310 -2.59 52.95 5.86
C SER A 310 -3.94 53.67 5.75
N GLN A 311 -4.68 53.65 6.87
CA GLN A 311 -5.56 54.70 7.42
C GLN A 311 -6.91 55.10 6.76
N GLU A 312 -7.93 55.10 7.65
CA GLU A 312 -9.07 56.03 7.83
C GLU A 312 -10.47 55.77 7.22
N SER A 313 -11.41 55.46 8.14
CA SER A 313 -12.72 56.14 8.39
C SER A 313 -14.05 55.64 7.76
N ASN A 314 -15.00 55.39 8.69
CA ASN A 314 -16.44 55.70 8.79
C ASN A 314 -17.57 54.96 8.02
N ASP A 315 -18.39 54.28 8.85
CA ASP A 315 -19.87 54.36 9.05
C ASP A 315 -20.92 53.83 8.04
N LEU A 316 -22.02 53.32 8.66
CA LEU A 316 -23.40 53.00 8.25
C LEU A 316 -23.71 51.52 7.88
N GLU A 317 -24.45 50.79 8.73
CA GLU A 317 -25.95 50.62 8.76
C GLU A 317 -26.50 50.04 7.44
N ASP A 318 -27.40 49.07 7.36
CA ASP A 318 -28.26 48.29 8.26
C ASP A 318 -28.90 47.22 7.33
N SER A 319 -29.20 46.01 7.82
CA SER A 319 -30.29 45.10 7.40
C SER A 319 -30.01 43.64 7.78
N ALA A 320 -30.81 43.10 8.69
CA ALA A 320 -31.20 41.68 8.79
C ALA A 320 -32.74 41.59 8.56
N PRO A 321 -33.44 40.43 8.45
CA PRO A 321 -33.01 39.06 8.84
C PRO A 321 -33.60 37.87 7.99
N LEU A 322 -33.41 36.65 8.54
CA LEU A 322 -34.11 35.34 8.38
C LEU A 322 -33.34 34.28 7.55
N GLU A 323 -32.66 33.31 8.19
CA GLU A 323 -33.20 31.99 8.65
C GLU A 323 -33.92 31.27 7.49
N ASP A 324 -33.47 30.11 6.99
CA ASP A 324 -33.26 28.86 7.72
C ASP A 324 -32.51 27.80 6.86
N SER A 325 -32.04 26.69 7.47
CA SER A 325 -31.51 25.42 6.88
C SER A 325 -29.98 25.18 6.91
N GLU A 326 -29.44 25.10 8.14
CA GLU A 326 -28.53 24.07 8.67
C GLU A 326 -27.62 23.27 7.69
N GLU A 327 -26.34 23.66 7.74
CA GLU A 327 -25.16 22.94 7.26
C GLU A 327 -24.73 21.86 8.29
N LEU A 328 -24.23 20.71 7.81
CA LEU A 328 -23.33 19.85 8.58
C LEU A 328 -22.01 19.73 7.81
N TYR A 329 -21.16 20.73 7.99
CA TYR A 329 -19.77 20.73 7.57
C TYR A 329 -18.90 20.40 8.79
N PHE A 330 -18.34 19.19 8.86
CA PHE A 330 -17.31 18.87 9.85
C PHE A 330 -15.93 18.94 9.22
N GLY A 331 -15.52 20.15 8.85
CA GLY A 331 -14.12 20.53 8.73
C GLY A 331 -13.70 21.16 10.06
N ARG A 332 -12.93 20.44 10.89
CA ARG A 332 -12.43 21.00 12.15
C ARG A 332 -11.16 21.81 11.86
N GLU A 333 -11.29 23.14 11.93
CA GLU A 333 -10.21 24.12 11.83
C GLU A 333 -9.54 24.41 13.20
N PRO A 334 -8.30 24.93 13.20
CA PRO A 334 -7.30 24.69 14.25
C PRO A 334 -7.26 25.77 15.36
N HIS A 335 -8.42 26.11 15.95
CA HIS A 335 -8.50 27.05 17.09
C HIS A 335 -9.12 26.49 18.37
N GLU A 336 -9.35 25.18 18.48
CA GLU A 336 -9.72 24.53 19.76
C GLU A 336 -8.49 24.03 20.56
N LEU A 337 -7.37 24.74 20.51
CA LEU A 337 -6.17 24.45 21.32
C LEU A 337 -5.85 25.51 22.38
N GLU A 338 -6.74 26.49 22.60
CA GLU A 338 -6.62 27.41 23.73
C GLU A 338 -7.61 27.02 24.83
N TYR A 339 -7.26 26.01 25.62
CA TYR A 339 -7.48 25.96 27.07
C TYR A 339 -6.78 24.72 27.63
N SER A 340 -5.46 24.73 27.54
CA SER A 340 -4.56 24.02 28.45
C SER A 340 -3.28 24.84 28.51
N SER A 341 -3.25 25.78 29.45
CA SER A 341 -2.00 26.34 29.95
C SER A 341 -1.12 25.19 30.37
N ASP A 342 -0.03 24.95 29.65
CA ASP A 342 1.31 25.21 30.19
C ASP A 342 2.31 25.09 29.04
N GLY A 343 3.10 26.15 28.87
CA GLY A 343 4.16 26.21 27.89
C GLY A 343 5.32 25.36 28.33
N ASP A 344 5.51 24.22 27.66
CA ASP A 344 6.79 23.54 27.59
C ASP A 344 7.02 23.14 26.13
N GLY A 345 8.21 23.44 25.61
CA GLY A 345 8.57 23.13 24.25
C GLY A 345 8.48 21.61 24.02
N ASP A 346 7.68 21.22 23.02
CA ASP A 346 7.43 19.84 22.56
C ASP A 346 8.74 19.12 22.17
N THR A 347 9.51 18.75 23.19
CA THR A 347 10.68 17.90 23.08
C THR A 347 10.22 16.54 23.54
N TYR A 348 10.15 15.60 22.60
CA TYR A 348 9.87 14.19 22.84
C TYR A 348 10.70 13.67 24.02
N ASN A 349 10.03 13.12 25.04
CA ASN A 349 10.67 12.56 26.23
C ASN A 349 10.75 11.03 26.08
N GLU A 350 11.98 10.50 25.93
CA GLU A 350 12.25 9.06 25.85
C GLU A 350 12.11 8.35 27.20
N GLU A 351 12.02 9.09 28.32
CA GLU A 351 12.00 8.53 29.68
C GLU A 351 10.62 8.00 30.11
N ASP A 352 9.55 8.30 29.36
CA ASP A 352 8.18 7.85 29.65
C ASP A 352 7.77 6.58 28.89
N GLU A 353 8.73 5.90 28.24
CA GLU A 353 8.47 4.60 27.59
C GLU A 353 8.28 3.51 28.68
N GLU A 354 7.10 2.88 28.71
CA GLU A 354 6.88 1.65 29.48
C GLU A 354 7.78 0.53 28.94
N ASP A 355 8.27 -0.35 29.82
CA ASP A 355 9.21 -1.44 29.51
C ASP A 355 8.83 -2.22 28.23
N GLU A 356 9.54 -1.95 27.14
CA GLU A 356 9.35 -2.56 25.82
C GLU A 356 9.65 -4.07 25.81
N SER A 357 10.15 -4.65 26.92
CA SER A 357 10.39 -6.09 27.05
C SER A 357 9.13 -6.96 26.90
N GLN A 358 7.93 -6.38 27.04
CA GLN A 358 6.66 -7.11 27.01
C GLN A 358 5.84 -6.98 25.72
N THR A 359 6.17 -6.06 24.79
CA THR A 359 5.26 -5.75 23.66
C THR A 359 5.90 -5.71 22.26
N GLY A 360 7.16 -6.15 22.14
CA GLY A 360 7.83 -6.30 20.86
C GLY A 360 7.60 -7.68 20.22
N TYR A 361 6.85 -7.75 19.12
CA TYR A 361 6.81 -8.94 18.25
C TYR A 361 8.14 -9.21 17.50
N TRP A 362 9.13 -8.33 17.66
CA TRP A 362 10.43 -8.41 17.03
C TRP A 362 11.51 -8.12 18.08
N ILE A 363 11.92 -9.17 18.78
CA ILE A 363 13.00 -9.06 19.77
C ILE A 363 14.33 -9.15 19.02
N LYS A 364 15.16 -8.10 19.13
CA LYS A 364 16.62 -8.26 18.95
C LYS A 364 17.06 -9.29 19.99
N CYS A 365 17.60 -10.41 19.50
CA CYS A 365 18.10 -11.57 20.25
C CYS A 365 18.24 -11.33 21.77
N CYS A 366 17.32 -11.91 22.55
CA CYS A 366 17.43 -11.91 24.00
C CYS A 366 18.59 -12.81 24.43
N LEU A 367 19.55 -12.27 25.18
CA LEU A 367 20.71 -13.01 25.73
C LEU A 367 20.32 -14.21 26.60
N THR A 368 19.05 -14.35 27.00
CA THR A 368 18.55 -15.46 27.82
C THR A 368 17.74 -16.50 27.04
N CYS A 369 17.70 -16.44 25.71
CA CYS A 369 17.01 -17.43 24.89
C CYS A 369 17.83 -18.73 24.79
N GLN A 370 17.56 -19.70 25.67
CA GLN A 370 18.10 -21.06 25.59
C GLN A 370 17.07 -22.00 24.97
N LEU A 371 17.24 -22.33 23.69
CA LEU A 371 16.51 -23.43 23.03
C LEU A 371 17.37 -24.70 23.09
N ASP A 372 16.81 -25.82 23.55
CA ASP A 372 17.46 -27.14 23.49
C ASP A 372 17.38 -27.68 22.05
N PRO A 373 18.51 -27.87 21.35
CA PRO A 373 18.53 -28.37 19.97
C PRO A 373 17.95 -29.78 19.80
N ASN A 374 17.87 -30.57 20.88
CA ASN A 374 17.49 -31.99 20.81
C ASN A 374 15.98 -32.24 20.96
N THR A 375 15.18 -31.22 21.26
CA THR A 375 13.73 -31.32 21.42
C THR A 375 12.93 -30.76 20.23
N TRP A 376 13.60 -30.45 19.13
CA TRP A 376 13.01 -29.76 17.98
C TRP A 376 12.72 -30.66 16.77
N GLU A 377 11.53 -30.52 16.19
CA GLU A 377 11.19 -30.98 14.83
C GLU A 377 11.04 -29.77 13.87
N PRO A 378 11.91 -29.65 12.85
CA PRO A 378 11.77 -28.68 11.76
C PRO A 378 10.59 -28.99 10.85
N TYR A 379 9.79 -27.97 10.53
CA TYR A 379 9.11 -27.92 9.23
C TYR A 379 10.10 -27.40 8.18
N TYR A 380 10.85 -28.31 7.55
CA TYR A 380 11.69 -27.98 6.41
C TYR A 380 10.84 -27.91 5.14
N SER A 381 10.86 -26.78 4.42
CA SER A 381 10.72 -26.85 2.96
C SER A 381 12.06 -27.36 2.42
N THR A 382 12.06 -28.58 1.89
CA THR A 382 13.25 -29.17 1.27
C THR A 382 13.84 -28.19 0.24
N GLU A 383 15.12 -27.86 0.40
CA GLU A 383 16.00 -27.04 -0.46
C GLU A 383 16.43 -25.64 0.03
N LEU A 384 16.09 -25.22 1.25
CA LEU A 384 16.88 -24.21 1.97
C LEU A 384 17.30 -24.81 3.31
N THR A 385 18.59 -25.16 3.45
CA THR A 385 19.15 -25.75 4.69
C THR A 385 19.16 -24.78 5.88
N ARG A 386 18.50 -23.62 5.78
CA ARG A 386 18.39 -22.63 6.87
C ARG A 386 17.00 -21.97 6.83
N PRO A 387 16.15 -22.11 7.86
CA PRO A 387 14.98 -21.25 7.99
C PRO A 387 15.45 -19.80 8.17
N ALA A 388 14.76 -18.81 7.57
CA ALA A 388 15.13 -17.40 7.80
C ALA A 388 14.67 -16.90 9.17
N MET A 389 13.62 -17.52 9.72
CA MET A 389 12.98 -17.21 11.00
C MET A 389 12.66 -18.49 11.78
N ILE A 390 12.82 -18.48 13.10
CA ILE A 390 12.62 -19.61 14.02
C ILE A 390 11.62 -19.19 15.10
N PHE A 391 10.61 -20.02 15.38
CA PHE A 391 9.68 -19.79 16.48
C PHE A 391 10.25 -20.37 17.78
N CYS A 392 10.43 -19.53 18.78
CA CYS A 392 10.84 -19.90 20.13
C CYS A 392 9.60 -20.07 21.01
N SER A 393 9.34 -21.30 21.47
CA SER A 393 8.17 -21.64 22.28
C SER A 393 8.40 -21.57 23.78
N THR A 394 9.57 -21.13 24.24
CA THR A 394 9.86 -20.96 25.67
C THR A 394 9.47 -19.55 26.14
N GLY A 395 8.50 -19.49 27.07
CA GLY A 395 7.92 -18.24 27.61
C GLY A 395 6.41 -18.13 27.38
N GLU A 396 5.71 -17.28 28.13
CA GLU A 396 4.30 -16.97 27.87
C GLU A 396 4.20 -16.20 26.54
N GLY A 397 3.61 -16.82 25.52
CA GLY A 397 3.28 -16.18 24.24
C GLY A 397 4.11 -16.62 23.03
N GLY A 398 5.32 -17.17 23.20
CA GLY A 398 6.22 -17.55 22.11
C GLY A 398 6.63 -16.36 21.20
N HIS A 399 7.78 -16.43 20.53
CA HIS A 399 8.25 -15.33 19.68
C HIS A 399 9.09 -15.80 18.48
N TRP A 400 9.10 -15.01 17.40
CA TRP A 400 9.86 -15.32 16.18
C TRP A 400 11.22 -14.63 16.20
N VAL A 401 12.29 -15.39 15.93
CA VAL A 401 13.69 -14.93 15.95
C VAL A 401 14.33 -15.12 14.58
N HIS A 402 15.14 -14.17 14.14
CA HIS A 402 15.87 -14.29 12.87
C HIS A 402 17.01 -15.31 12.99
N ALA A 403 17.14 -16.24 12.03
CA ALA A 403 18.08 -17.37 12.15
C ALA A 403 19.57 -16.97 12.19
N ARG A 404 19.94 -15.80 11.64
CA ARG A 404 21.31 -15.25 11.80
C ARG A 404 21.68 -14.90 13.24
N CYS A 405 20.72 -14.83 14.16
CA CYS A 405 20.97 -14.48 15.55
C CYS A 405 21.51 -15.65 16.39
N MET A 406 21.64 -16.86 15.84
CA MET A 406 21.94 -18.08 16.61
C MET A 406 23.39 -18.59 16.50
N GLU A 407 24.33 -17.85 15.87
CA GLU A 407 25.73 -18.28 15.66
C GLU A 407 25.86 -19.80 15.37
N LEU A 408 24.96 -20.34 14.54
CA LEU A 408 24.98 -21.76 14.20
C LEU A 408 26.25 -22.02 13.40
N SER A 409 27.24 -22.63 14.06
CA SER A 409 28.51 -23.02 13.48
C SER A 409 28.27 -23.85 12.22
N GLU A 410 28.97 -23.52 11.14
CA GLU A 410 28.94 -24.31 9.91
C GLU A 410 29.52 -25.70 10.18
N SER A 411 28.63 -26.70 10.21
CA SER A 411 28.98 -28.12 10.11
C SER A 411 28.01 -28.83 9.18
#